data_AF-A0A833R3Y6-F1
#
_entry.id   AF-A0A833R3Y6-F1
#
_cell.length_a   1.000
_cell.length_b   1.000
_cell.length_c   1.000
_cell.angle_alpha   90.00
_cell.angle_beta   90.00
_cell.angle_gamma   90.00
#
_symmetry.space_group_name_H-M   'P 1'
#
loop_
_entity.id
_entity.type
_entity.pdbx_description
1 polymer ?
#
loop_
_entity_poly.entity_id
_entity_poly.type
_entity_poly.pdbx_seq_one_letter_code
_entity_poly.pdbx_strand_id
1 'polypeptide(L)'
;MTTDSPKNLNVGVGIRRSVISILISVGSLVLSLVVVSLFVFSSPSTSSQFGYRISADKSEVPLTVSDKYNNDTQKEIQNLSNGGTPSENVKPELVIENLPNENEPGSNETSSIIKEPLMKDEKSASDETLNEPPLDSKEASPGGKPSKNDQETCDLYHGKWVYDETGPLYTNNSCPRITQMQNCQGNGRPDKGYENWRWQPSKCQLPRFDPRRFLELMRGKTLAFVGDSVARNQMESLLCILWQVEEPKNRGNRRMQRWFFRSTSTNIVRIWSSWLVHHTTDPIGPAPKDVDKVYLDVPDEIFMEFVPAFDVLVLSSGHWFAKQSAYVINGTVVGGQLWWPKGAGEMRVNNVEAFGISVETILTALAANPKFTGVAIVRSYSPDHYEGGAWNTGGSCTGKVEPVTEVVRNGFTDTMYSKQIRGFQKAVEKLNGSAKLRFMDITEPFGLRPDGHPGPYRSPDPKKKTKRGPNGEPPPQDCLHWCMPGPIDTWNEMLFEEIRREIETRKSS
;
A
#
# COMPACT_ATOMS: atom_id res chain seq x y z
N MET A 1 23.85 61.81 -86.53
CA MET A 1 24.76 60.84 -87.17
C MET A 1 24.50 59.48 -86.54
N THR A 2 24.03 58.54 -87.37
CA THR A 2 24.42 57.10 -87.45
C THR A 2 25.65 56.71 -86.59
N THR A 3 25.81 55.54 -85.96
CA THR A 3 25.36 54.15 -86.24
C THR A 3 25.84 53.19 -85.12
N ASP A 4 25.13 52.06 -85.00
CA ASP A 4 25.52 50.68 -84.56
C ASP A 4 25.94 50.26 -83.13
N SER A 5 25.07 49.40 -82.55
CA SER A 5 25.23 48.07 -81.89
C SER A 5 26.45 47.72 -80.99
N PRO A 6 26.31 46.87 -79.93
CA PRO A 6 25.64 45.55 -80.01
C PRO A 6 24.80 45.08 -78.79
N LYS A 7 24.06 43.99 -79.03
CA LYS A 7 23.23 43.22 -78.08
C LYS A 7 24.05 42.59 -76.94
N ASN A 8 23.50 42.52 -75.74
CA ASN A 8 23.91 41.56 -74.71
C ASN A 8 22.71 40.95 -73.97
N LEU A 9 22.79 39.63 -73.81
CA LEU A 9 21.84 38.72 -73.15
C LEU A 9 21.75 38.98 -71.63
N ASN A 10 20.53 38.93 -71.11
CA ASN A 10 20.26 38.77 -69.67
C ASN A 10 19.99 37.28 -69.38
N VAL A 11 20.80 36.65 -68.53
CA VAL A 11 20.49 35.36 -67.89
C VAL A 11 20.36 35.62 -66.39
N GLY A 12 19.12 35.72 -65.92
CA GLY A 12 18.80 35.74 -64.49
C GLY A 12 18.59 34.32 -63.97
N VAL A 13 19.37 33.91 -62.97
CA VAL A 13 19.14 32.65 -62.23
C VAL A 13 18.23 32.96 -61.04
N GLY A 14 16.96 32.57 -61.14
CA GLY A 14 15.99 32.65 -60.05
C GLY A 14 16.13 31.47 -59.08
N ILE A 15 16.48 31.75 -57.83
CA ILE A 15 16.46 30.75 -56.75
C ILE A 15 15.01 30.55 -56.30
N ARG A 16 14.52 29.30 -56.36
CA ARG A 16 13.15 28.93 -55.95
C ARG A 16 12.92 29.27 -54.47
N ARG A 17 11.79 29.93 -54.17
CA ARG A 17 11.34 30.29 -52.80
C ARG A 17 11.37 29.13 -51.81
N SER A 18 11.21 27.88 -52.27
CA SER A 18 11.29 26.68 -51.43
C SER A 18 12.69 26.43 -50.84
N VAL A 19 13.76 26.81 -51.55
CA VAL A 19 15.14 26.65 -51.08
C VAL A 19 15.45 27.66 -49.98
N ILE A 20 14.88 28.87 -50.08
CA ILE A 20 15.01 29.91 -49.06
C ILE A 20 14.26 29.50 -47.78
N SER A 21 13.06 28.92 -47.89
CA SER A 21 12.31 28.42 -46.72
C SER A 21 13.01 27.26 -46.01
N ILE A 22 13.66 26.35 -46.74
CA ILE A 22 14.44 25.25 -46.14
C ILE A 22 15.68 25.79 -45.43
N LEU A 23 16.41 26.74 -46.04
CA LEU A 23 17.59 27.35 -45.42
C LEU A 23 17.24 28.14 -44.14
N ILE A 24 16.10 28.83 -44.12
CA ILE A 24 15.60 29.52 -42.91
C ILE A 24 15.22 28.51 -41.83
N SER A 25 14.51 27.42 -42.19
CA SER A 25 14.10 26.39 -41.22
C SER A 25 15.29 25.65 -40.61
N VAL A 26 16.32 25.32 -41.40
CA VAL A 26 17.53 24.65 -40.91
C VAL A 26 18.37 25.61 -40.07
N GLY A 27 18.47 26.87 -40.48
CA GLY A 27 19.15 27.92 -39.70
C GLY A 27 18.51 28.14 -38.33
N SER A 28 17.18 28.18 -38.25
CA SER A 28 16.45 28.30 -36.98
C SER A 28 16.65 27.08 -36.08
N LEU A 29 16.66 25.86 -36.62
CA LEU A 29 16.86 24.64 -35.84
C LEU A 29 18.28 24.56 -35.25
N VAL A 30 19.29 24.94 -36.04
CA VAL A 30 20.69 24.97 -35.59
C VAL A 30 20.88 26.05 -34.51
N LEU A 31 20.26 27.23 -34.67
CA LEU A 31 20.33 28.29 -33.67
C LEU A 31 19.64 27.88 -32.36
N SER A 32 18.49 27.20 -32.42
CA SER A 32 17.82 26.66 -31.23
C SER A 32 18.66 25.61 -30.52
N LEU A 33 19.34 24.71 -31.26
CA LEU A 33 20.22 23.71 -30.66
C LEU A 33 21.47 24.32 -30.02
N VAL A 34 22.03 25.38 -30.60
CA VAL A 34 23.16 26.11 -30.01
C VAL A 34 22.72 26.86 -28.75
N VAL A 35 21.55 27.50 -28.74
CA VAL A 35 21.02 28.18 -27.56
C VAL A 35 20.71 27.20 -26.44
N VAL A 36 20.06 26.06 -26.73
CA VAL A 36 19.81 25.00 -25.73
C VAL A 36 21.14 24.45 -25.19
N SER A 37 22.15 24.27 -26.04
CA SER A 37 23.47 23.82 -25.59
C SER A 37 24.13 24.84 -24.66
N LEU A 38 24.05 26.14 -24.97
CA LEU A 38 24.57 27.20 -24.12
C LEU A 38 23.83 27.31 -22.78
N PHE A 39 22.52 27.03 -22.72
CA PHE A 39 21.75 26.99 -21.47
C PHE A 39 22.05 25.75 -20.61
N VAL A 40 22.36 24.61 -21.23
CA VAL A 40 22.77 23.37 -20.52
C VAL A 40 24.16 23.52 -19.89
N PHE A 41 25.07 24.30 -20.48
CA PHE A 41 26.41 24.52 -19.94
C PHE A 41 26.56 25.74 -19.01
N SER A 42 25.56 26.60 -18.90
CA SER A 42 25.62 27.84 -18.09
C SER A 42 24.81 27.80 -16.78
N SER A 43 24.19 26.66 -16.45
CA SER A 43 23.49 26.51 -15.17
C SER A 43 24.46 26.01 -14.10
N PRO A 44 24.80 26.79 -13.05
CA PRO A 44 25.54 26.28 -11.92
C PRO A 44 24.66 25.26 -11.19
N SER A 45 24.99 23.98 -11.29
CA SER A 45 24.40 22.93 -10.50
C SER A 45 24.84 23.10 -9.04
N THR A 46 24.07 23.86 -8.25
CA THR A 46 24.06 23.72 -6.80
C THR A 46 23.37 22.40 -6.44
N SER A 47 24.05 21.29 -6.72
CA SER A 47 23.78 20.05 -6.00
C SER A 47 24.44 20.19 -4.63
N SER A 48 23.64 20.46 -3.61
CA SER A 48 24.08 20.29 -2.23
C SER A 48 24.39 18.81 -2.01
N GLN A 49 25.65 18.42 -2.19
CA GLN A 49 26.16 17.15 -1.70
C GLN A 49 26.24 17.26 -0.17
N PHE A 50 25.20 16.77 0.52
CA PHE A 50 25.34 16.44 1.93
C PHE A 50 26.03 15.07 2.02
N GLY A 51 27.35 15.09 1.93
CA GLY A 51 28.18 13.91 2.18
C GLY A 51 28.24 13.64 3.67
N TYR A 52 27.46 12.69 4.17
CA TYR A 52 27.69 12.12 5.49
C TYR A 52 28.98 11.29 5.43
N ARG A 53 30.07 11.84 5.97
CA ARG A 53 31.22 11.04 6.42
C ARG A 53 30.88 10.52 7.81
N ILE A 54 30.42 9.28 7.91
CA ILE A 54 30.45 8.56 9.18
C ILE A 54 31.84 7.93 9.29
N SER A 55 32.62 8.46 10.22
CA SER A 55 33.85 7.81 10.68
C SER A 55 33.41 6.54 11.42
N ALA A 56 33.68 5.38 10.84
CA ALA A 56 33.49 4.10 11.49
C ALA A 56 34.56 3.94 12.56
N ASP A 57 34.21 4.20 13.82
CA ASP A 57 34.94 3.62 14.94
C ASP A 57 34.21 2.33 15.32
N LYS A 58 34.89 1.20 15.13
CA LYS A 58 34.38 -0.12 15.45
C LYS A 58 34.57 -0.34 16.94
N SER A 59 33.48 -0.39 17.70
CA SER A 59 33.43 -1.25 18.89
C SER A 59 32.35 -2.32 18.68
N GLU A 60 32.80 -3.56 18.56
CA GLU A 60 31.95 -4.74 18.62
C GLU A 60 31.47 -4.88 20.08
N VAL A 61 30.15 -4.91 20.29
CA VAL A 61 29.55 -5.37 21.54
C VAL A 61 28.73 -6.62 21.20
N PRO A 62 28.99 -7.79 21.80
CA PRO A 62 28.25 -9.01 21.51
C PRO A 62 26.83 -8.91 22.10
N LEU A 63 25.82 -9.23 21.28
CA LEU A 63 24.45 -9.45 21.73
C LEU A 63 24.36 -10.85 22.36
N THR A 64 24.39 -10.90 23.69
CA THR A 64 23.82 -12.01 24.47
C THR A 64 22.88 -11.42 25.51
N VAL A 65 21.57 -11.61 25.34
CA VAL A 65 20.59 -11.37 26.40
C VAL A 65 19.87 -12.68 26.67
N SER A 66 20.22 -13.26 27.81
CA SER A 66 19.54 -14.39 28.45
C SER A 66 18.33 -13.90 29.24
N ASP A 67 17.30 -14.74 29.26
CA ASP A 67 16.08 -14.62 30.05
C ASP A 67 16.31 -14.37 31.55
N LYS A 68 15.59 -13.38 32.11
CA LYS A 68 14.95 -13.39 33.45
C LYS A 68 14.52 -11.96 33.83
N TYR A 69 13.22 -11.70 33.95
CA TYR A 69 12.54 -11.47 35.25
C TYR A 69 11.08 -11.03 35.07
N ASN A 70 10.31 -11.41 36.07
CA ASN A 70 8.87 -11.42 36.22
C ASN A 70 8.39 -10.20 37.02
N ASN A 71 7.13 -9.83 36.83
CA ASN A 71 6.19 -9.17 37.77
C ASN A 71 6.72 -8.14 38.80
N ASP A 72 6.43 -6.85 38.58
CA ASP A 72 5.76 -5.97 39.56
C ASP A 72 5.69 -4.52 39.04
N THR A 73 4.52 -4.06 38.56
CA THR A 73 4.05 -2.66 38.71
C THR A 73 2.61 -2.53 38.18
N GLN A 74 1.66 -3.07 38.94
CA GLN A 74 0.29 -2.58 38.97
C GLN A 74 0.08 -1.86 40.30
N LYS A 75 0.28 -0.55 40.32
CA LYS A 75 -0.32 0.43 41.23
C LYS A 75 0.28 1.80 40.93
N GLU A 76 -0.53 2.83 41.12
CA GLU A 76 -0.27 4.25 40.83
C GLU A 76 -0.49 4.63 39.36
N ILE A 77 -1.74 4.95 39.03
CA ILE A 77 -2.19 6.30 38.64
C ILE A 77 -3.73 6.25 38.70
N GLN A 78 -4.26 6.48 39.90
CA GLN A 78 -5.54 7.15 40.10
C GLN A 78 -5.20 8.45 40.83
N ASN A 79 -5.87 9.53 40.42
CA ASN A 79 -5.79 10.91 40.92
C ASN A 79 -5.09 11.87 39.96
N LEU A 80 -5.89 12.49 39.09
CA LEU A 80 -6.07 13.95 39.02
C LEU A 80 -6.99 14.28 37.83
N SER A 81 -8.30 14.21 38.09
CA SER A 81 -9.28 15.02 37.34
C SER A 81 -9.44 16.35 38.07
N ASN A 82 -9.28 17.47 37.36
CA ASN A 82 -10.22 18.60 37.33
C ASN A 82 -9.54 19.87 36.84
N GLY A 83 -10.18 20.54 35.88
CA GLY A 83 -10.18 22.00 35.82
C GLY A 83 -10.03 22.63 34.43
N GLY A 84 -11.15 22.98 33.81
CA GLY A 84 -11.33 24.32 33.21
C GLY A 84 -11.22 24.49 31.69
N THR A 85 -12.39 24.57 31.02
CA THR A 85 -12.62 25.32 29.75
C THR A 85 -12.99 26.79 30.05
N PRO A 86 -12.75 27.74 29.12
CA PRO A 86 -13.85 28.20 28.23
C PRO A 86 -13.47 28.62 26.79
N SER A 87 -14.43 28.37 25.86
CA SER A 87 -15.00 29.21 24.75
C SER A 87 -14.08 30.03 23.79
N GLU A 88 -14.37 30.33 22.51
CA GLU A 88 -15.41 30.03 21.51
C GLU A 88 -14.96 30.59 20.12
N ASN A 89 -15.46 29.98 19.04
CA ASN A 89 -15.82 30.52 17.69
C ASN A 89 -14.87 31.42 16.87
N VAL A 90 -14.63 31.05 15.59
CA VAL A 90 -15.24 31.65 14.37
C VAL A 90 -14.94 30.74 13.16
N LYS A 91 -15.97 30.43 12.36
CA LYS A 91 -15.89 29.70 11.07
C LYS A 91 -16.49 30.59 9.98
N PRO A 92 -15.85 30.77 8.80
CA PRO A 92 -16.51 31.36 7.64
C PRO A 92 -17.15 30.29 6.74
N GLU A 93 -18.40 30.56 6.38
CA GLU A 93 -19.25 29.84 5.45
C GLU A 93 -19.00 30.34 4.01
N LEU A 94 -18.99 29.43 3.03
CA LEU A 94 -18.87 29.77 1.60
C LEU A 94 -20.09 29.24 0.85
N VAL A 95 -20.70 30.18 0.14
CA VAL A 95 -21.95 30.16 -0.60
C VAL A 95 -21.85 29.28 -1.86
N ILE A 96 -22.89 28.49 -2.13
CA ILE A 96 -23.09 27.72 -3.37
C ILE A 96 -24.06 28.49 -4.27
N GLU A 97 -23.62 28.88 -5.46
CA GLU A 97 -24.49 29.27 -6.57
C GLU A 97 -24.88 28.05 -7.41
N ASN A 98 -26.17 27.96 -7.74
CA ASN A 98 -26.79 26.92 -8.57
C ASN A 98 -27.03 27.42 -10.00
N LEU A 99 -27.19 26.42 -10.90
CA LEU A 99 -27.94 26.35 -12.19
C LEU A 99 -27.08 26.24 -13.47
N PRO A 100 -27.60 25.66 -14.57
CA PRO A 100 -28.69 24.67 -14.71
C PRO A 100 -28.37 23.45 -15.60
N ASN A 101 -29.37 22.57 -15.60
CA ASN A 101 -29.62 21.29 -16.25
C ASN A 101 -29.79 21.37 -17.78
N GLU A 102 -29.25 20.41 -18.55
CA GLU A 102 -29.74 20.08 -19.91
C GLU A 102 -29.58 18.57 -20.25
N ASN A 103 -30.75 17.91 -20.34
CA ASN A 103 -31.27 17.02 -21.40
C ASN A 103 -30.48 15.79 -21.92
N GLU A 104 -31.16 14.63 -21.82
CA GLU A 104 -31.04 13.47 -22.72
C GLU A 104 -31.51 13.80 -24.16
N PRO A 105 -31.21 12.97 -25.17
CA PRO A 105 -31.94 11.72 -25.47
C PRO A 105 -30.96 10.56 -25.79
N GLY A 106 -31.28 9.28 -25.94
CA GLY A 106 -32.52 8.53 -26.08
C GLY A 106 -32.12 7.17 -26.70
N SER A 107 -32.78 6.11 -26.24
CA SER A 107 -32.96 4.76 -26.82
C SER A 107 -32.22 4.37 -28.11
N ASN A 108 -31.62 3.18 -28.11
CA ASN A 108 -32.07 2.09 -28.99
C ASN A 108 -31.54 0.72 -28.54
N GLU A 109 -32.48 -0.17 -28.25
CA GLU A 109 -32.31 -1.61 -28.21
C GLU A 109 -32.00 -2.16 -29.61
N THR A 110 -31.12 -3.14 -29.70
CA THR A 110 -31.31 -4.28 -30.61
C THR A 110 -30.62 -5.51 -30.03
N SER A 111 -31.45 -6.51 -29.73
CA SER A 111 -31.09 -7.89 -29.48
C SER A 111 -30.62 -8.58 -30.75
N SER A 112 -29.62 -9.47 -30.66
CA SER A 112 -29.52 -10.61 -31.58
C SER A 112 -28.83 -11.79 -30.93
N ILE A 113 -29.63 -12.83 -30.68
CA ILE A 113 -29.26 -14.19 -30.27
C ILE A 113 -29.04 -15.03 -31.53
N ILE A 114 -27.90 -15.72 -31.66
CA ILE A 114 -27.72 -16.98 -32.45
C ILE A 114 -26.62 -17.77 -31.71
N LYS A 115 -26.95 -18.78 -30.91
CA LYS A 115 -27.04 -20.23 -31.19
C LYS A 115 -25.70 -20.92 -31.56
N GLU A 116 -25.31 -21.83 -30.66
CA GLU A 116 -24.41 -22.96 -30.86
C GLU A 116 -24.85 -23.88 -32.03
N PRO A 117 -23.97 -24.82 -32.39
CA PRO A 117 -24.38 -26.21 -32.43
C PRO A 117 -23.49 -27.16 -31.60
N LEU A 118 -24.19 -28.11 -30.98
CA LEU A 118 -23.76 -29.31 -30.28
C LEU A 118 -23.33 -30.44 -31.23
N MET A 119 -22.59 -31.41 -30.66
CA MET A 119 -22.55 -32.89 -30.89
C MET A 119 -21.10 -33.41 -31.05
N LYS A 120 -20.64 -34.53 -30.48
CA LYS A 120 -21.19 -35.60 -29.61
C LYS A 120 -20.06 -36.58 -29.23
N ASP A 121 -20.19 -37.20 -28.03
CA ASP A 121 -19.97 -38.62 -27.66
C ASP A 121 -18.59 -39.31 -27.93
N GLU A 122 -18.01 -40.23 -27.14
CA GLU A 122 -18.57 -41.20 -26.18
C GLU A 122 -17.49 -41.92 -25.30
N LYS A 123 -17.87 -42.26 -24.05
CA LYS A 123 -17.58 -43.40 -23.11
C LYS A 123 -16.37 -44.35 -23.22
N SER A 124 -15.87 -44.80 -22.05
CA SER A 124 -16.06 -46.18 -21.50
C SER A 124 -15.51 -46.35 -20.05
N ALA A 125 -16.05 -47.33 -19.32
CA ALA A 125 -15.90 -47.66 -17.89
C ALA A 125 -15.57 -49.15 -17.64
N SER A 126 -15.10 -49.49 -16.42
CA SER A 126 -15.24 -50.78 -15.65
C SER A 126 -14.17 -50.78 -14.53
N ASP A 127 -14.42 -50.82 -13.22
CA ASP A 127 -15.13 -51.73 -12.28
C ASP A 127 -14.40 -53.04 -11.95
N GLU A 128 -14.07 -53.26 -10.66
CA GLU A 128 -14.29 -54.51 -9.87
C GLU A 128 -13.68 -54.48 -8.45
N THR A 129 -14.46 -55.01 -7.50
CA THR A 129 -14.29 -55.16 -6.04
C THR A 129 -13.96 -56.60 -5.61
N LEU A 130 -13.31 -56.85 -4.44
CA LEU A 130 -13.53 -58.04 -3.57
C LEU A 130 -13.22 -57.81 -2.06
N ASN A 131 -13.99 -58.52 -1.22
CA ASN A 131 -14.26 -58.51 0.26
C ASN A 131 -13.14 -59.13 1.18
N GLU A 132 -12.78 -58.59 2.37
CA GLU A 132 -13.25 -58.79 3.80
C GLU A 132 -12.69 -60.08 4.54
N PRO A 133 -12.64 -60.29 5.91
CA PRO A 133 -13.18 -59.54 7.08
C PRO A 133 -12.27 -59.57 8.40
N PRO A 134 -12.75 -59.48 9.69
CA PRO A 134 -12.54 -58.31 10.58
C PRO A 134 -12.01 -58.61 12.02
N LEU A 135 -11.72 -57.59 12.83
CA LEU A 135 -11.74 -57.73 14.31
C LEU A 135 -12.07 -56.43 15.08
N ASP A 136 -13.16 -56.57 15.85
CA ASP A 136 -13.46 -56.00 17.16
C ASP A 136 -14.05 -54.58 17.33
N SER A 137 -14.79 -54.51 18.42
CA SER A 137 -16.11 -53.93 18.54
C SER A 137 -16.14 -52.87 19.64
N LYS A 138 -16.99 -51.85 19.47
CA LYS A 138 -17.73 -51.21 20.58
C LYS A 138 -18.84 -50.32 20.04
N GLU A 139 -20.07 -50.74 20.34
CA GLU A 139 -21.32 -50.02 20.12
C GLU A 139 -21.36 -48.70 20.90
N ALA A 140 -21.88 -47.67 20.25
CA ALA A 140 -22.64 -46.61 20.91
C ALA A 140 -23.88 -46.32 20.03
N SER A 141 -25.06 -46.50 20.62
CA SER A 141 -26.35 -46.32 19.95
C SER A 141 -26.69 -44.84 19.69
N PRO A 142 -27.58 -44.54 18.73
CA PRO A 142 -27.75 -43.20 18.13
C PRO A 142 -28.91 -42.43 18.78
N GLY A 143 -28.70 -41.12 19.03
CA GLY A 143 -29.76 -40.32 19.63
C GLY A 143 -29.39 -38.87 19.92
N GLY A 144 -28.86 -38.15 18.95
CA GLY A 144 -28.67 -36.70 19.03
C GLY A 144 -29.03 -36.05 17.71
N LYS A 145 -30.16 -35.34 17.64
CA LYS A 145 -30.47 -34.44 16.53
C LYS A 145 -29.26 -33.52 16.32
N PRO A 146 -28.75 -33.33 15.09
CA PRO A 146 -27.69 -32.36 14.88
C PRO A 146 -28.25 -30.98 15.25
N SER A 147 -27.71 -30.40 16.32
CA SER A 147 -27.97 -29.00 16.64
C SER A 147 -27.51 -28.17 15.46
N LYS A 148 -28.43 -27.37 14.90
CA LYS A 148 -28.08 -26.28 14.00
C LYS A 148 -27.21 -25.28 14.77
N ASN A 149 -25.89 -25.42 14.66
CA ASN A 149 -24.89 -24.36 14.68
C ASN A 149 -23.52 -25.01 14.68
N ASP A 150 -22.83 -24.89 13.56
CA ASP A 150 -21.37 -24.69 13.44
C ASP A 150 -21.07 -24.62 11.94
N GLN A 151 -21.46 -23.51 11.30
CA GLN A 151 -20.68 -23.09 10.14
C GLN A 151 -19.32 -22.72 10.70
N GLU A 152 -18.31 -23.57 10.51
CA GLU A 152 -16.92 -23.21 10.79
C GLU A 152 -16.68 -21.83 10.16
N THR A 153 -16.41 -20.83 10.99
CA THR A 153 -16.10 -19.49 10.54
C THR A 153 -14.87 -19.57 9.64
N CYS A 154 -15.04 -19.26 8.35
CA CYS A 154 -13.98 -19.31 7.34
C CYS A 154 -12.85 -18.35 7.72
N ASP A 155 -11.72 -18.94 8.13
CA ASP A 155 -10.47 -18.23 8.31
C ASP A 155 -9.84 -17.93 6.94
N LEU A 156 -9.68 -16.65 6.63
CA LEU A 156 -9.12 -16.17 5.35
C LEU A 156 -7.59 -16.22 5.30
N TYR A 157 -6.93 -16.37 6.44
CA TYR A 157 -5.52 -16.05 6.61
C TYR A 157 -4.64 -17.30 6.78
N HIS A 158 -5.25 -18.48 6.92
CA HIS A 158 -4.55 -19.77 6.90
C HIS A 158 -4.92 -20.56 5.64
N GLY A 159 -3.90 -20.98 4.90
CA GLY A 159 -4.06 -21.50 3.55
C GLY A 159 -2.73 -21.73 2.84
N LYS A 160 -2.77 -21.72 1.51
CA LYS A 160 -1.60 -21.91 0.66
C LYS A 160 -1.68 -21.07 -0.61
N TRP A 161 -0.53 -20.78 -1.18
CA TRP A 161 -0.44 -20.22 -2.53
C TRP A 161 -0.60 -21.32 -3.56
N VAL A 162 -1.46 -21.08 -4.54
CA VAL A 162 -1.68 -21.94 -5.70
C VAL A 162 -1.43 -21.16 -6.98
N TYR A 163 -0.81 -21.80 -7.96
CA TYR A 163 -0.61 -21.20 -9.27
C TYR A 163 -1.95 -21.14 -10.01
N ASP A 164 -2.24 -19.98 -10.58
CA ASP A 164 -3.44 -19.71 -11.38
C ASP A 164 -3.01 -19.27 -12.79
N GLU A 165 -3.24 -20.17 -13.76
CA GLU A 165 -2.88 -19.97 -15.17
C GLU A 165 -3.61 -18.79 -15.82
N THR A 166 -4.75 -18.39 -15.26
CA THR A 166 -5.52 -17.24 -15.77
C THR A 166 -4.82 -15.89 -15.57
N GLY A 167 -3.79 -15.83 -14.70
CA GLY A 167 -2.93 -14.66 -14.50
C GLY A 167 -3.59 -13.49 -13.76
N PRO A 168 -2.94 -12.31 -13.72
CA PRO A 168 -3.43 -11.14 -12.99
C PRO A 168 -4.64 -10.47 -13.66
N LEU A 169 -5.37 -9.64 -12.92
CA LEU A 169 -6.54 -8.89 -13.42
C LEU A 169 -6.20 -7.72 -14.34
N TYR A 170 -4.95 -7.27 -14.32
CA TYR A 170 -4.45 -6.16 -15.12
C TYR A 170 -2.98 -6.41 -15.45
N THR A 171 -2.41 -5.58 -16.32
CA THR A 171 -0.99 -5.62 -16.69
C THR A 171 -0.35 -4.27 -16.44
N ASN A 172 0.98 -4.21 -16.56
CA ASN A 172 1.72 -2.95 -16.52
C ASN A 172 1.26 -1.90 -17.54
N ASN A 173 0.58 -2.33 -18.61
CA ASN A 173 0.09 -1.45 -19.69
C ASN A 173 -1.39 -1.10 -19.57
N SER A 174 -2.18 -1.82 -18.75
CA SER A 174 -3.63 -1.59 -18.63
C SER A 174 -4.03 -0.74 -17.43
N CYS A 175 -3.07 -0.25 -16.64
CA CYS A 175 -3.32 0.67 -15.54
C CYS A 175 -2.28 1.81 -15.48
N PRO A 176 -2.69 3.09 -15.66
CA PRO A 176 -1.76 4.22 -15.59
C PRO A 176 -1.44 4.66 -14.14
N ARG A 177 -1.96 3.96 -13.12
CA ARG A 177 -1.78 4.29 -11.69
C ARG A 177 -0.67 3.53 -11.01
N ILE A 178 -0.03 2.59 -11.70
CA ILE A 178 1.11 1.86 -11.17
C ILE A 178 2.27 2.85 -10.99
N THR A 179 2.69 3.08 -9.75
CA THR A 179 3.90 3.87 -9.50
C THR A 179 5.12 3.21 -10.13
N GLN A 180 5.99 4.01 -10.77
CA GLN A 180 7.16 3.50 -11.48
C GLN A 180 8.02 2.52 -10.65
N MET A 181 8.17 2.75 -9.35
CA MET A 181 8.97 1.88 -8.47
C MET A 181 8.35 0.49 -8.25
N GLN A 182 7.04 0.34 -8.44
CA GLN A 182 6.29 -0.91 -8.31
C GLN A 182 5.95 -1.54 -9.67
N ASN A 183 6.19 -0.85 -10.79
CA ASN A 183 5.99 -1.35 -12.15
C ASN A 183 7.13 -2.29 -12.59
N CYS A 184 7.20 -3.48 -12.01
CA CYS A 184 8.33 -4.40 -12.18
C CYS A 184 8.52 -4.86 -13.63
N GLN A 185 7.45 -5.31 -14.31
CA GLN A 185 7.51 -5.67 -15.74
C GLN A 185 7.86 -4.46 -16.61
N GLY A 186 7.27 -3.29 -16.37
CA GLY A 186 7.61 -2.06 -17.08
C GLY A 186 9.04 -1.56 -16.82
N ASN A 187 9.64 -1.98 -15.70
CA ASN A 187 11.05 -1.78 -15.39
C ASN A 187 11.95 -2.87 -15.99
N GLY A 188 11.44 -3.84 -16.75
CA GLY A 188 12.23 -4.88 -17.39
C GLY A 188 12.65 -6.00 -16.43
N ARG A 189 11.78 -6.36 -15.48
CA ARG A 189 11.89 -7.65 -14.74
C ARG A 189 11.69 -8.81 -15.73
N PRO A 190 12.61 -9.79 -15.81
CA PRO A 190 12.57 -10.83 -16.82
C PRO A 190 11.59 -11.96 -16.49
N ASP A 191 11.43 -12.30 -15.21
CA ASP A 191 10.48 -13.28 -14.72
C ASP A 191 9.10 -12.66 -14.51
N LYS A 192 8.03 -13.44 -14.76
CA LYS A 192 6.63 -13.00 -14.62
C LYS A 192 5.77 -13.94 -13.76
N GLY A 193 6.29 -15.12 -13.41
CA GLY A 193 5.53 -16.15 -12.68
C GLY A 193 4.96 -15.67 -11.34
N TYR A 194 5.59 -14.69 -10.68
CA TYR A 194 5.11 -14.12 -9.41
C TYR A 194 3.70 -13.48 -9.50
N GLU A 195 3.26 -13.07 -10.70
CA GLU A 195 1.94 -12.47 -10.94
C GLU A 195 0.80 -13.49 -10.95
N ASN A 196 1.11 -14.78 -11.10
CA ASN A 196 0.16 -15.86 -11.35
C ASN A 196 -0.13 -16.70 -10.11
N TRP A 197 0.14 -16.19 -8.91
CA TRP A 197 -0.15 -16.91 -7.67
C TRP A 197 -1.37 -16.33 -6.98
N ARG A 198 -2.27 -17.21 -6.52
CA ARG A 198 -3.46 -16.86 -5.74
C ARG A 198 -3.47 -17.55 -4.39
N TRP A 199 -4.06 -16.88 -3.41
CA TRP A 199 -4.20 -17.43 -2.07
C TRP A 199 -5.46 -18.28 -1.97
N GLN A 200 -5.31 -19.50 -1.48
CA GLN A 200 -6.40 -20.42 -1.23
C GLN A 200 -6.49 -20.71 0.27
N PRO A 201 -7.48 -20.13 0.99
CA PRO A 201 -7.74 -20.48 2.38
C PRO A 201 -8.07 -21.97 2.54
N SER A 202 -7.69 -22.56 3.67
CA SER A 202 -7.84 -24.01 3.90
C SER A 202 -9.28 -24.48 4.07
N LYS A 203 -10.15 -23.63 4.63
CA LYS A 203 -11.52 -24.00 5.02
C LYS A 203 -12.61 -23.41 4.12
N CYS A 204 -12.22 -22.66 3.09
CA CYS A 204 -13.16 -21.90 2.26
C CYS A 204 -12.51 -21.37 0.99
N GLN A 205 -13.35 -20.86 0.10
CA GLN A 205 -12.89 -20.23 -1.13
C GLN A 205 -12.76 -18.72 -0.93
N LEU A 206 -11.64 -18.16 -1.38
CA LEU A 206 -11.50 -16.73 -1.62
C LEU A 206 -11.82 -16.47 -3.10
N PRO A 207 -12.99 -15.90 -3.43
CA PRO A 207 -13.36 -15.62 -4.81
C PRO A 207 -12.36 -14.67 -5.45
N ARG A 208 -12.16 -14.81 -6.76
CA ARG A 208 -11.38 -13.84 -7.52
C ARG A 208 -12.03 -12.47 -7.42
N PHE A 209 -11.22 -11.42 -7.36
CA PHE A 209 -11.75 -10.07 -7.31
C PHE A 209 -12.62 -9.75 -8.55
N ASP A 210 -13.89 -9.45 -8.31
CA ASP A 210 -14.80 -8.92 -9.32
C ASP A 210 -14.94 -7.39 -9.12
N PRO A 211 -14.37 -6.57 -10.01
CA PRO A 211 -14.38 -5.12 -9.86
C PRO A 211 -15.78 -4.50 -9.97
N ARG A 212 -16.70 -5.10 -10.74
CA ARG A 212 -18.09 -4.61 -10.83
C ARG A 212 -18.81 -4.87 -9.52
N ARG A 213 -18.69 -6.09 -9.00
CA ARG A 213 -19.34 -6.48 -7.74
C ARG A 213 -18.79 -5.69 -6.55
N PHE A 214 -17.49 -5.37 -6.53
CA PHE A 214 -16.90 -4.52 -5.52
C PHE A 214 -17.50 -3.10 -5.55
N LEU A 215 -17.56 -2.47 -6.73
CA LEU A 215 -18.13 -1.12 -6.87
C LEU A 215 -19.60 -1.09 -6.47
N GLU A 216 -20.39 -2.11 -6.83
CA GLU A 216 -21.79 -2.23 -6.40
C GLU A 216 -21.92 -2.41 -4.90
N LEU A 217 -21.07 -3.23 -4.28
CA LEU A 217 -21.04 -3.39 -2.82
C LEU A 217 -20.72 -2.07 -2.12
N MET A 218 -19.85 -1.25 -2.72
CA MET A 218 -19.42 0.05 -2.22
C MET A 218 -20.26 1.22 -2.75
N ARG A 219 -21.44 0.97 -3.31
CA ARG A 219 -22.30 2.02 -3.88
C ARG A 219 -22.68 3.07 -2.84
N GLY A 220 -22.37 4.32 -3.14
CA GLY A 220 -22.59 5.49 -2.29
C GLY A 220 -21.67 5.55 -1.06
N LYS A 221 -20.62 4.72 -1.01
CA LYS A 221 -19.73 4.57 0.15
C LYS A 221 -18.35 5.17 -0.07
N THR A 222 -17.67 5.44 1.04
CA THR A 222 -16.27 5.86 1.05
C THR A 222 -15.38 4.83 1.73
N LEU A 223 -14.39 4.33 0.98
CA LEU A 223 -13.26 3.53 1.48
C LEU A 223 -12.03 4.42 1.60
N ALA A 224 -11.41 4.47 2.78
CA ALA A 224 -10.18 5.21 3.02
C ALA A 224 -9.01 4.28 3.34
N PHE A 225 -7.88 4.48 2.67
CA PHE A 225 -6.59 3.90 3.03
C PHE A 225 -5.76 4.94 3.77
N VAL A 226 -5.40 4.64 5.01
CA VAL A 226 -4.65 5.52 5.89
C VAL A 226 -3.39 4.80 6.36
N GLY A 227 -2.23 5.41 6.09
CA GLY A 227 -0.98 4.76 6.45
C GLY A 227 0.24 5.27 5.71
N ASP A 228 1.23 4.39 5.65
CA ASP A 228 2.52 4.56 5.01
C ASP A 228 2.50 4.27 3.49
N SER A 229 3.69 4.09 2.90
CA SER A 229 3.86 3.80 1.47
C SER A 229 3.31 2.43 1.06
N VAL A 230 3.15 1.49 1.99
CA VAL A 230 2.56 0.17 1.73
C VAL A 230 1.03 0.25 1.72
N ALA A 231 0.44 1.14 2.53
CA ALA A 231 -0.98 1.50 2.40
C ALA A 231 -1.31 2.06 1.01
N ARG A 232 -0.44 2.96 0.52
CA ARG A 232 -0.53 3.50 -0.85
C ARG A 232 -0.39 2.40 -1.90
N ASN A 233 0.55 1.47 -1.74
CA ASN A 233 0.76 0.36 -2.67
C ASN A 233 -0.51 -0.50 -2.82
N GLN A 234 -1.20 -0.79 -1.71
CA GLN A 234 -2.45 -1.54 -1.72
C GLN A 234 -3.58 -0.78 -2.42
N MET A 235 -3.71 0.51 -2.12
CA MET A 235 -4.72 1.38 -2.74
C MET A 235 -4.50 1.53 -4.25
N GLU A 236 -3.26 1.72 -4.70
CA GLU A 236 -2.92 1.78 -6.12
C GLU A 236 -3.25 0.46 -6.84
N SER A 237 -2.99 -0.69 -6.20
CA SER A 237 -3.41 -2.01 -6.71
C SER A 237 -4.93 -2.10 -6.86
N LEU A 238 -5.69 -1.70 -5.84
CA LEU A 238 -7.15 -1.68 -5.91
C LEU A 238 -7.63 -0.77 -7.05
N LEU A 239 -7.07 0.43 -7.18
CA LEU A 239 -7.41 1.31 -8.29
C LEU A 239 -7.15 0.66 -9.64
N CYS A 240 -6.03 -0.06 -9.82
CA CYS A 240 -5.74 -0.75 -11.07
C CYS A 240 -6.73 -1.86 -11.40
N ILE A 241 -7.17 -2.63 -10.39
CA ILE A 241 -8.20 -3.65 -10.56
C ILE A 241 -9.53 -2.99 -10.99
N LEU A 242 -9.92 -1.90 -10.35
CA LEU A 242 -11.17 -1.19 -10.66
C LEU A 242 -11.11 -0.42 -11.98
N TRP A 243 -9.91 0.03 -12.39
CA TRP A 243 -9.67 0.72 -13.66
C TRP A 243 -10.07 -0.15 -14.86
N GLN A 244 -10.10 -1.48 -14.69
CA GLN A 244 -10.49 -2.40 -15.77
C GLN A 244 -11.99 -2.31 -16.12
N VAL A 245 -12.81 -1.63 -15.30
CA VAL A 245 -14.25 -1.46 -15.56
C VAL A 245 -14.71 -0.01 -15.57
N GLU A 246 -14.05 0.88 -14.85
CA GLU A 246 -14.36 2.31 -14.85
C GLU A 246 -13.10 3.14 -14.51
N GLU A 247 -12.85 4.21 -15.28
CA GLU A 247 -11.84 5.20 -14.95
C GLU A 247 -12.34 6.18 -13.88
N PRO A 248 -11.73 6.21 -12.67
CA PRO A 248 -12.11 7.15 -11.63
C PRO A 248 -11.51 8.55 -11.86
N LYS A 249 -12.22 9.57 -11.38
CA LYS A 249 -11.71 10.95 -11.34
C LYS A 249 -11.11 11.26 -9.97
N ASN A 250 -9.85 11.68 -9.92
CA ASN A 250 -9.29 12.21 -8.67
C ASN A 250 -9.78 13.64 -8.42
N ARG A 251 -10.56 13.82 -7.36
CA ARG A 251 -11.09 15.10 -6.87
C ARG A 251 -10.33 15.63 -5.64
N GLY A 252 -9.26 14.94 -5.24
CA GLY A 252 -8.44 15.29 -4.09
C GLY A 252 -7.20 16.10 -4.46
N ASN A 253 -6.30 16.25 -3.49
CA ASN A 253 -5.01 16.92 -3.64
C ASN A 253 -3.86 15.95 -3.28
N ARG A 254 -2.62 16.46 -3.22
CA ARG A 254 -1.44 15.62 -2.90
C ARG A 254 -1.47 15.03 -1.49
N ARG A 255 -2.04 15.75 -0.51
CA ARG A 255 -2.12 15.31 0.89
C ARG A 255 -3.21 14.26 1.08
N MET A 256 -4.33 14.44 0.39
CA MET A 256 -5.47 13.54 0.42
C MET A 256 -6.04 13.36 -0.98
N GLN A 257 -5.76 12.20 -1.58
CA GLN A 257 -6.34 11.84 -2.88
C GLN A 257 -7.76 11.32 -2.66
N ARG A 258 -8.68 11.63 -3.58
CA ARG A 258 -10.08 11.21 -3.52
C ARG A 258 -10.52 10.76 -4.90
N TRP A 259 -10.45 9.45 -5.15
CA TRP A 259 -10.81 8.83 -6.42
C TRP A 259 -12.31 8.53 -6.43
N PHE A 260 -13.02 9.16 -7.35
CA PHE A 260 -14.47 9.06 -7.46
C PHE A 260 -14.87 8.21 -8.67
N PHE A 261 -15.62 7.14 -8.41
CA PHE A 261 -16.29 6.31 -9.40
C PHE A 261 -17.73 6.79 -9.56
N ARG A 262 -18.07 7.28 -10.75
CA ARG A 262 -19.34 7.92 -11.05
C ARG A 262 -20.48 6.92 -11.10
N SER A 263 -20.27 5.70 -11.62
CA SER A 263 -21.35 4.73 -11.81
C SER A 263 -22.02 4.28 -10.51
N THR A 264 -21.24 4.25 -9.42
CA THR A 264 -21.68 3.78 -8.09
C THR A 264 -21.62 4.87 -7.03
N SER A 265 -21.20 6.09 -7.36
CA SER A 265 -20.93 7.16 -6.39
C SER A 265 -19.98 6.73 -5.27
N THR A 266 -19.02 5.85 -5.59
CA THR A 266 -18.04 5.32 -4.63
C THR A 266 -16.82 6.23 -4.57
N ASN A 267 -16.30 6.48 -3.37
CA ASN A 267 -15.05 7.19 -3.15
C ASN A 267 -13.97 6.24 -2.62
N ILE A 268 -12.77 6.30 -3.19
CA ILE A 268 -11.56 5.69 -2.64
C ILE A 268 -10.59 6.81 -2.25
N VAL A 269 -10.28 6.91 -0.97
CA VAL A 269 -9.49 7.98 -0.39
C VAL A 269 -8.13 7.45 0.06
N ARG A 270 -7.07 8.23 -0.13
CA ARG A 270 -5.76 7.95 0.45
C ARG A 270 -5.33 9.11 1.33
N ILE A 271 -4.96 8.82 2.57
CA ILE A 271 -4.38 9.79 3.52
C ILE A 271 -3.03 9.26 4.01
N TRP A 272 -2.02 10.13 4.00
CA TRP A 272 -0.70 9.79 4.52
C TRP A 272 -0.71 9.92 6.05
N SER A 273 -0.44 8.84 6.76
CA SER A 273 -0.25 8.81 8.22
C SER A 273 0.68 7.64 8.57
N SER A 274 1.97 7.84 8.37
CA SER A 274 2.96 6.74 8.45
C SER A 274 3.11 6.11 9.83
N TRP A 275 2.82 6.87 10.90
CA TRP A 275 2.84 6.39 12.27
C TRP A 275 1.45 6.25 12.89
N LEU A 276 0.35 6.58 12.19
CA LEU A 276 -1.04 6.59 12.67
C LEU A 276 -1.37 7.54 13.84
N VAL A 277 -0.34 8.14 14.44
CA VAL A 277 -0.41 9.08 15.55
C VAL A 277 0.19 10.43 15.13
N HIS A 278 -0.06 11.46 15.93
CA HIS A 278 0.45 12.80 15.67
C HIS A 278 1.98 12.80 15.52
N HIS A 279 2.46 13.55 14.52
CA HIS A 279 3.88 13.71 14.28
C HIS A 279 4.23 15.15 13.90
N THR A 280 5.42 15.58 14.32
CA THR A 280 5.97 16.90 13.96
C THR A 280 7.49 16.89 13.97
N THR A 281 8.09 17.87 13.30
CA THR A 281 9.52 18.17 13.35
C THR A 281 9.84 19.28 14.35
N ASP A 282 8.86 19.89 15.01
CA ASP A 282 9.13 20.97 15.97
C ASP A 282 9.84 20.46 17.23
N PRO A 283 10.93 21.11 17.68
CA PRO A 283 11.76 20.60 18.77
C PRO A 283 10.98 20.47 20.09
N ILE A 284 11.32 19.45 20.88
CA ILE A 284 10.73 19.23 22.21
C ILE A 284 11.77 18.63 23.16
N GLY A 285 11.92 19.24 24.33
CA GLY A 285 12.92 18.84 25.32
C GLY A 285 14.30 18.65 24.66
N PRO A 286 14.95 17.47 24.80
CA PRO A 286 16.25 17.20 24.20
C PRO A 286 16.19 16.85 22.69
N ALA A 287 15.01 16.67 22.10
CA ALA A 287 14.85 16.25 20.71
C ALA A 287 14.93 17.44 19.74
N PRO A 288 15.94 17.48 18.85
CA PRO A 288 16.17 18.61 17.93
C PRO A 288 15.21 18.57 16.74
N LYS A 289 15.27 19.61 15.89
CA LYS A 289 14.36 19.80 14.75
C LYS A 289 14.45 18.72 13.66
N ASP A 290 15.62 18.14 13.47
CA ASP A 290 15.94 17.14 12.44
C ASP A 290 15.53 15.70 12.80
N VAL A 291 15.06 15.47 14.03
CA VAL A 291 14.51 14.19 14.48
C VAL A 291 12.98 14.26 14.39
N ASP A 292 12.32 13.24 13.82
CA ASP A 292 10.85 13.17 13.84
C ASP A 292 10.34 12.96 15.27
N LYS A 293 9.32 13.69 15.71
CA LYS A 293 8.68 13.48 17.02
C LYS A 293 7.35 12.80 16.80
N VAL A 294 7.17 11.64 17.42
CA VAL A 294 5.98 10.81 17.30
C VAL A 294 5.29 10.76 18.66
N TYR A 295 4.10 11.36 18.75
CA TYR A 295 3.33 11.47 19.98
C TYR A 295 2.43 10.25 20.11
N LEU A 296 2.87 9.26 20.86
CA LEU A 296 2.28 7.92 20.86
C LEU A 296 0.88 7.86 21.49
N ASP A 297 0.53 8.85 22.30
CA ASP A 297 -0.73 9.01 23.03
C ASP A 297 -1.72 9.95 22.32
N VAL A 298 -1.36 10.51 21.16
CA VAL A 298 -2.20 11.43 20.41
C VAL A 298 -2.51 10.84 19.04
N PRO A 299 -3.76 10.44 18.73
CA PRO A 299 -4.10 9.93 17.40
C PRO A 299 -3.88 11.02 16.34
N ASP A 300 -3.54 10.63 15.11
CA ASP A 300 -3.32 11.60 14.02
C ASP A 300 -4.61 12.35 13.69
N GLU A 301 -4.64 13.62 14.10
CA GLU A 301 -5.80 14.48 14.00
C GLU A 301 -6.23 14.73 12.54
N ILE A 302 -5.30 14.65 11.59
CA ILE A 302 -5.54 14.99 10.18
C ILE A 302 -6.58 14.06 9.59
N PHE A 303 -6.43 12.75 9.77
CA PHE A 303 -7.40 11.83 9.22
C PHE A 303 -8.58 11.59 10.16
N MET A 304 -8.38 11.72 11.48
CA MET A 304 -9.45 11.62 12.46
C MET A 304 -10.56 12.65 12.23
N GLU A 305 -10.24 13.83 11.68
CA GLU A 305 -11.23 14.83 11.22
C GLU A 305 -12.22 14.25 10.19
N PHE A 306 -11.74 13.39 9.29
CA PHE A 306 -12.54 12.85 8.18
C PHE A 306 -13.19 11.49 8.47
N VAL A 307 -12.83 10.85 9.58
CA VAL A 307 -13.35 9.53 9.98
C VAL A 307 -14.88 9.41 9.91
N PRO A 308 -15.69 10.40 10.33
CA PRO A 308 -17.14 10.31 10.25
C PRO A 308 -17.69 10.14 8.82
N ALA A 309 -16.91 10.47 7.80
CA ALA A 309 -17.31 10.35 6.39
C ALA A 309 -16.92 9.00 5.76
N PHE A 310 -16.28 8.09 6.50
CA PHE A 310 -15.80 6.82 5.98
C PHE A 310 -16.72 5.66 6.37
N ASP A 311 -17.08 4.83 5.39
CA ASP A 311 -17.79 3.56 5.63
C ASP A 311 -16.82 2.43 5.96
N VAL A 312 -15.66 2.44 5.29
CA VAL A 312 -14.58 1.48 5.47
C VAL A 312 -13.26 2.25 5.61
N LEU A 313 -12.50 1.96 6.65
CA LEU A 313 -11.19 2.55 6.91
C LEU A 313 -10.14 1.43 7.01
N VAL A 314 -9.18 1.41 6.09
CA VAL A 314 -8.06 0.46 6.10
C VAL A 314 -6.82 1.15 6.64
N LEU A 315 -6.31 0.65 7.78
CA LEU A 315 -5.13 1.17 8.47
C LEU A 315 -3.91 0.29 8.18
N SER A 316 -2.77 0.93 7.95
CA SER A 316 -1.49 0.27 7.65
C SER A 316 -0.32 1.08 8.21
N SER A 317 0.55 0.45 9.00
CA SER A 317 1.74 1.10 9.58
C SER A 317 2.79 0.07 10.00
N GLY A 318 3.97 0.55 10.39
CA GLY A 318 5.03 -0.26 10.97
C GLY A 318 6.42 0.14 10.46
N HIS A 319 6.62 0.20 9.14
CA HIS A 319 7.96 0.38 8.55
C HIS A 319 8.63 1.70 8.91
N TRP A 320 7.84 2.76 9.17
CA TRP A 320 8.36 4.07 9.58
C TRP A 320 8.89 4.09 11.01
N PHE A 321 8.58 3.10 11.85
CA PHE A 321 9.20 2.95 13.17
C PHE A 321 10.67 2.51 13.09
N ALA A 322 11.20 2.19 11.91
CA ALA A 322 12.64 1.99 11.71
C ALA A 322 13.42 3.30 11.46
N LYS A 323 12.72 4.41 11.18
CA LYS A 323 13.34 5.71 10.91
C LYS A 323 13.78 6.42 12.18
N GLN A 324 14.68 7.39 12.02
CA GLN A 324 15.14 8.21 13.11
C GLN A 324 13.97 9.01 13.71
N SER A 325 13.66 8.76 14.98
CA SER A 325 12.54 9.40 15.66
C SER A 325 12.71 9.46 17.18
N ALA A 326 12.05 10.42 17.81
CA ALA A 326 11.84 10.53 19.25
C ALA A 326 10.39 10.18 19.58
N TYR A 327 10.17 9.39 20.63
CA TYR A 327 8.85 8.99 21.08
C TYR A 327 8.41 9.84 22.26
N VAL A 328 7.21 10.41 22.15
CA VAL A 328 6.64 11.34 23.12
C VAL A 328 5.37 10.76 23.72
N ILE A 329 5.23 10.87 25.05
CA ILE A 329 4.00 10.56 25.80
C ILE A 329 3.81 11.68 26.83
N ASN A 330 2.60 12.24 26.93
CA ASN A 330 2.26 13.36 27.82
C ASN A 330 3.27 14.53 27.73
N GLY A 331 3.68 14.87 26.50
CA GLY A 331 4.66 15.95 26.25
C GLY A 331 6.09 15.65 26.69
N THR A 332 6.40 14.44 27.12
CA THR A 332 7.75 14.04 27.57
C THR A 332 8.37 13.06 26.58
N VAL A 333 9.65 13.25 26.24
CA VAL A 333 10.41 12.30 25.43
C VAL A 333 10.72 11.07 26.28
N VAL A 334 10.17 9.91 25.91
CA VAL A 334 10.28 8.65 26.66
C VAL A 334 11.12 7.60 25.91
N GLY A 335 11.43 7.85 24.64
CA GLY A 335 12.05 6.85 23.78
C GLY A 335 12.59 7.40 22.47
N GLY A 336 13.19 6.53 21.68
CA GLY A 336 13.61 6.89 20.33
C GLY A 336 14.07 5.70 19.48
N GLN A 337 14.35 5.99 18.21
CA GLN A 337 14.92 5.07 17.24
C GLN A 337 16.02 5.78 16.48
N LEU A 338 17.19 5.14 16.35
CA LEU A 338 18.41 5.73 15.75
C LEU A 338 18.78 7.10 16.35
N TRP A 339 18.28 7.38 17.55
CA TRP A 339 18.46 8.61 18.28
C TRP A 339 18.11 8.39 19.76
N TRP A 340 19.02 8.76 20.65
CA TRP A 340 18.78 8.88 22.09
C TRP A 340 19.82 9.85 22.68
N PRO A 341 19.43 10.87 23.46
CA PRO A 341 20.40 11.83 23.98
C PRO A 341 21.39 11.19 24.94
N LYS A 342 22.67 11.56 24.82
CA LYS A 342 23.70 11.14 25.79
C LYS A 342 23.33 11.65 27.17
N GLY A 343 23.37 10.78 28.18
CA GLY A 343 23.04 11.14 29.56
C GLY A 343 21.55 11.21 29.87
N ALA A 344 20.65 10.87 28.92
CA ALA A 344 19.20 10.81 29.16
C ALA A 344 18.73 9.61 30.00
N GLY A 345 19.66 8.77 30.47
CA GLY A 345 19.34 7.53 31.19
C GLY A 345 18.83 6.43 30.26
N GLU A 346 18.11 5.48 30.86
CA GLU A 346 17.54 4.32 30.14
C GLU A 346 16.38 4.74 29.24
N MET A 347 16.36 4.17 28.03
CA MET A 347 15.27 4.35 27.08
C MET A 347 14.08 3.50 27.54
N ARG A 348 12.93 4.14 27.81
CA ARG A 348 11.73 3.45 28.29
C ARG A 348 10.87 2.87 27.19
N VAL A 349 10.94 3.45 25.99
CA VAL A 349 10.14 3.04 24.84
C VAL A 349 11.05 2.91 23.63
N ASN A 350 11.21 1.69 23.13
CA ASN A 350 11.89 1.45 21.86
C ASN A 350 10.89 1.50 20.68
N ASN A 351 11.39 1.29 19.47
CA ASN A 351 10.57 1.36 18.25
C ASN A 351 9.45 0.32 18.16
N VAL A 352 9.69 -0.92 18.60
CA VAL A 352 8.66 -1.99 18.55
C VAL A 352 7.55 -1.74 19.58
N GLU A 353 7.90 -1.18 20.73
CA GLU A 353 6.92 -0.74 21.74
C GLU A 353 6.13 0.46 21.26
N ALA A 354 6.81 1.44 20.68
CA ALA A 354 6.18 2.62 20.08
C ALA A 354 5.14 2.22 19.02
N PHE A 355 5.45 1.23 18.16
CA PHE A 355 4.50 0.72 17.17
C PHE A 355 3.25 0.13 17.83
N GLY A 356 3.43 -0.74 18.83
CA GLY A 356 2.31 -1.33 19.57
C GLY A 356 1.42 -0.27 20.26
N ILE A 357 2.02 0.75 20.87
CA ILE A 357 1.29 1.85 21.50
C ILE A 357 0.52 2.66 20.45
N SER A 358 1.15 3.02 19.34
CA SER A 358 0.49 3.75 18.24
C SER A 358 -0.75 3.02 17.73
N VAL A 359 -0.64 1.70 17.50
CA VAL A 359 -1.76 0.85 17.07
C VAL A 359 -2.87 0.85 18.12
N GLU A 360 -2.54 0.66 19.40
CA GLU A 360 -3.54 0.71 20.48
C GLU A 360 -4.25 2.08 20.54
N THR A 361 -3.47 3.17 20.49
CA THR A 361 -3.97 4.55 20.59
C THR A 361 -4.97 4.84 19.48
N ILE A 362 -4.60 4.58 18.22
CA ILE A 362 -5.47 4.96 17.10
C ILE A 362 -6.75 4.13 17.05
N LEU A 363 -6.67 2.83 17.35
CA LEU A 363 -7.83 1.95 17.33
C LEU A 363 -8.77 2.23 18.50
N THR A 364 -8.23 2.54 19.68
CA THR A 364 -9.03 2.98 20.81
C THR A 364 -9.75 4.30 20.49
N ALA A 365 -9.06 5.24 19.84
CA ALA A 365 -9.66 6.51 19.43
C ALA A 365 -10.79 6.33 18.39
N LEU A 366 -10.62 5.41 17.44
CA LEU A 366 -11.66 5.08 16.46
C LEU A 366 -12.85 4.36 17.12
N ALA A 367 -12.58 3.41 18.00
CA ALA A 367 -13.58 2.65 18.76
C ALA A 367 -14.45 3.57 19.64
N ALA A 368 -13.82 4.57 20.27
CA ALA A 368 -14.50 5.53 21.14
C ALA A 368 -15.15 6.70 20.39
N ASN A 369 -14.94 6.84 19.07
CA ASN A 369 -15.49 7.95 18.31
C ASN A 369 -16.99 7.72 18.01
N PRO A 370 -17.92 8.48 18.63
CA PRO A 370 -19.36 8.24 18.48
C PRO A 370 -19.88 8.56 17.08
N LYS A 371 -19.11 9.30 16.27
CA LYS A 371 -19.47 9.65 14.89
C LYS A 371 -19.00 8.61 13.87
N PHE A 372 -18.24 7.60 14.29
CA PHE A 372 -17.78 6.54 13.41
C PHE A 372 -18.62 5.27 13.58
N THR A 373 -19.40 4.94 12.55
CA THR A 373 -20.25 3.72 12.50
C THR A 373 -19.79 2.73 11.42
N GLY A 374 -18.67 3.04 10.77
CA GLY A 374 -18.06 2.21 9.74
C GLY A 374 -17.31 1.01 10.31
N VAL A 375 -16.55 0.35 9.44
CA VAL A 375 -15.58 -0.68 9.82
C VAL A 375 -14.16 -0.16 9.66
N ALA A 376 -13.37 -0.23 10.72
CA ALA A 376 -11.93 -0.03 10.69
C ALA A 376 -11.23 -1.39 10.59
N ILE A 377 -10.52 -1.60 9.49
CA ILE A 377 -9.75 -2.80 9.19
C ILE A 377 -8.28 -2.46 9.37
N VAL A 378 -7.63 -3.13 10.31
CA VAL A 378 -6.18 -3.01 10.53
C VAL A 378 -5.52 -4.09 9.74
N ARG A 379 -4.80 -3.72 8.68
CA ARG A 379 -3.96 -4.67 7.97
C ARG A 379 -2.75 -4.97 8.85
N SER A 380 -2.46 -6.25 9.02
CA SER A 380 -1.28 -6.67 9.75
C SER A 380 0.02 -6.22 9.06
N TYR A 381 1.13 -6.30 9.79
CA TYR A 381 2.44 -5.87 9.33
C TYR A 381 2.82 -6.59 8.02
N SER A 382 3.19 -5.81 7.00
CA SER A 382 3.65 -6.38 5.72
C SER A 382 5.08 -6.87 5.90
N PRO A 383 5.38 -8.15 5.63
CA PRO A 383 6.75 -8.64 5.71
C PRO A 383 7.62 -8.01 4.62
N ASP A 384 8.89 -7.78 4.97
CA ASP A 384 9.98 -7.52 4.03
C ASP A 384 10.92 -8.74 3.96
N HIS A 385 11.61 -8.93 2.83
CA HIS A 385 12.44 -10.11 2.58
C HIS A 385 13.89 -9.72 2.23
N TYR A 386 14.51 -8.88 3.05
CA TYR A 386 15.92 -8.54 2.89
C TYR A 386 16.84 -9.67 3.37
N GLU A 387 17.75 -10.11 2.50
CA GLU A 387 18.83 -11.05 2.80
C GLU A 387 20.20 -10.36 2.70
N GLY A 388 21.16 -10.77 3.54
CA GLY A 388 22.54 -10.26 3.50
C GLY A 388 22.72 -8.81 3.98
N GLY A 389 21.70 -8.22 4.60
CA GLY A 389 21.69 -6.86 5.13
C GLY A 389 20.26 -6.35 5.31
N ALA A 390 20.11 -5.15 5.86
CA ALA A 390 18.82 -4.45 5.95
C ALA A 390 18.62 -3.53 4.73
N TRP A 391 17.46 -2.87 4.67
CA TRP A 391 17.10 -1.93 3.60
C TRP A 391 18.14 -0.82 3.35
N ASN A 392 18.91 -0.43 4.38
CA ASN A 392 19.93 0.62 4.33
C ASN A 392 21.38 0.12 4.46
N THR A 393 21.61 -1.19 4.58
CA THR A 393 22.95 -1.78 4.79
C THR A 393 23.31 -2.84 3.75
N GLY A 394 22.70 -2.76 2.55
CA GLY A 394 23.04 -3.62 1.42
C GLY A 394 22.21 -4.91 1.30
N GLY A 395 21.06 -4.99 1.99
CA GLY A 395 20.13 -6.11 1.87
C GLY A 395 19.58 -6.30 0.44
N SER A 396 19.22 -7.53 0.10
CA SER A 396 18.81 -7.95 -1.24
C SER A 396 17.70 -9.01 -1.19
N CYS A 397 16.85 -9.03 -2.22
CA CYS A 397 15.86 -10.09 -2.50
C CYS A 397 16.03 -10.62 -3.94
N THR A 398 17.20 -10.39 -4.54
CA THR A 398 17.52 -10.90 -5.88
C THR A 398 17.51 -12.42 -5.93
N GLY A 399 16.99 -12.97 -7.03
CA GLY A 399 16.95 -14.41 -7.27
C GLY A 399 15.71 -15.10 -6.72
N LYS A 400 14.82 -14.39 -6.02
CA LYS A 400 13.53 -14.90 -5.59
C LYS A 400 12.52 -14.75 -6.73
N VAL A 401 12.09 -15.87 -7.31
CA VAL A 401 11.21 -15.90 -8.50
C VAL A 401 9.95 -16.75 -8.30
N GLU A 402 9.86 -17.47 -7.19
CA GLU A 402 8.72 -18.30 -6.79
C GLU A 402 8.45 -18.14 -5.28
N PRO A 403 7.22 -18.40 -4.82
CA PRO A 403 6.90 -18.49 -3.40
C PRO A 403 7.77 -19.53 -2.69
N VAL A 404 8.04 -19.30 -1.42
CA VAL A 404 8.65 -20.32 -0.56
C VAL A 404 7.58 -21.23 0.04
N THR A 405 7.96 -22.46 0.40
CA THR A 405 7.04 -23.43 1.02
C THR A 405 6.82 -23.17 2.50
N GLU A 406 7.78 -22.52 3.16
CA GLU A 406 7.74 -22.20 4.58
C GLU A 406 8.21 -20.77 4.80
N VAL A 407 7.60 -20.07 5.76
CA VAL A 407 7.96 -18.69 6.10
C VAL A 407 9.35 -18.68 6.75
N VAL A 408 10.27 -17.93 6.14
CA VAL A 408 11.55 -17.63 6.76
C VAL A 408 11.32 -16.59 7.86
N ARG A 409 11.35 -17.03 9.11
CA ARG A 409 11.04 -16.19 10.27
C ARG A 409 12.05 -15.06 10.44
N ASN A 410 11.53 -13.85 10.64
CA ASN A 410 12.31 -12.65 10.89
C ASN A 410 11.91 -12.10 12.26
N GLY A 411 12.84 -12.10 13.22
CA GLY A 411 12.55 -11.72 14.61
C GLY A 411 11.98 -10.30 14.76
N PHE A 412 12.38 -9.36 13.89
CA PHE A 412 11.81 -8.01 13.90
C PHE A 412 10.35 -8.01 13.41
N THR A 413 10.07 -8.66 12.27
CA THR A 413 8.71 -8.82 11.73
C THR A 413 7.79 -9.50 12.74
N ASP A 414 8.25 -10.61 13.34
CA ASP A 414 7.52 -11.37 14.35
C ASP A 414 7.18 -10.51 15.57
N THR A 415 8.14 -9.70 16.03
CA THR A 415 7.95 -8.80 17.17
C THR A 415 6.98 -7.67 16.83
N MET A 416 7.12 -7.03 15.66
CA MET A 416 6.21 -5.98 15.20
C MET A 416 4.78 -6.51 15.07
N TYR A 417 4.60 -7.65 14.42
CA TYR A 417 3.32 -8.32 14.28
C TYR A 417 2.70 -8.65 15.65
N SER A 418 3.49 -9.22 16.58
CA SER A 418 3.02 -9.52 17.94
C SER A 418 2.57 -8.28 18.71
N LYS A 419 3.31 -7.16 18.59
CA LYS A 419 2.95 -5.87 19.20
C LYS A 419 1.67 -5.30 18.58
N GLN A 420 1.48 -5.46 17.28
CA GLN A 420 0.28 -5.02 16.56
C GLN A 420 -0.96 -5.80 16.99
N ILE A 421 -0.88 -7.13 17.08
CA ILE A 421 -1.97 -7.98 17.58
C ILE A 421 -2.36 -7.54 19.00
N ARG A 422 -1.37 -7.36 19.88
CA ARG A 422 -1.64 -6.95 21.26
C ARG A 422 -2.31 -5.57 21.33
N GLY A 423 -1.86 -4.61 20.50
CA GLY A 423 -2.49 -3.30 20.41
C GLY A 423 -3.94 -3.38 19.92
N PHE A 424 -4.20 -4.22 18.90
CA PHE A 424 -5.54 -4.50 18.40
C PHE A 424 -6.45 -5.13 19.46
N GLN A 425 -5.99 -6.18 20.14
CA GLN A 425 -6.75 -6.89 21.17
C GLN A 425 -7.17 -5.95 22.30
N LYS A 426 -6.25 -5.13 22.80
CA LYS A 426 -6.56 -4.12 23.83
C LYS A 426 -7.58 -3.08 23.37
N ALA A 427 -7.52 -2.66 22.11
CA ALA A 427 -8.51 -1.73 21.56
C ALA A 427 -9.90 -2.39 21.45
N VAL A 428 -9.96 -3.68 21.10
CA VAL A 428 -11.20 -4.47 21.08
C VAL A 428 -11.77 -4.64 22.50
N GLU A 429 -10.93 -4.90 23.51
CA GLU A 429 -11.36 -4.97 24.91
C GLU A 429 -11.97 -3.66 25.43
N LYS A 430 -11.50 -2.53 24.90
CA LYS A 430 -11.99 -1.18 25.22
C LYS A 430 -13.16 -0.73 24.34
N LEU A 431 -13.64 -1.57 23.43
CA LEU A 431 -14.68 -1.22 22.48
C LEU A 431 -16.00 -0.94 23.21
N ASN A 432 -16.45 0.32 23.15
CA ASN A 432 -17.68 0.78 23.77
C ASN A 432 -18.58 1.60 22.82
N GLY A 433 -18.18 1.74 21.55
CA GLY A 433 -18.90 2.49 20.53
C GLY A 433 -19.52 1.61 19.44
N SER A 434 -20.07 2.27 18.41
CA SER A 434 -20.72 1.61 17.27
C SER A 434 -19.75 1.18 16.16
N ALA A 435 -18.48 1.60 16.24
CA ALA A 435 -17.44 1.24 15.29
C ALA A 435 -17.16 -0.27 15.34
N LYS A 436 -16.82 -0.84 14.19
CA LYS A 436 -16.35 -2.23 14.12
C LYS A 436 -14.85 -2.26 13.86
N LEU A 437 -14.11 -3.05 14.64
CA LEU A 437 -12.70 -3.30 14.40
C LEU A 437 -12.51 -4.68 13.77
N ARG A 438 -11.69 -4.78 12.73
CA ARG A 438 -11.29 -6.03 12.07
C ARG A 438 -9.77 -6.07 11.92
N PHE A 439 -9.21 -7.26 12.04
CA PHE A 439 -7.80 -7.51 11.83
C PHE A 439 -7.64 -8.32 10.55
N MET A 440 -7.00 -7.73 9.54
CA MET A 440 -6.75 -8.39 8.26
C MET A 440 -5.34 -8.95 8.27
N ASP A 441 -5.22 -10.24 8.58
CA ASP A 441 -3.95 -10.89 8.88
C ASP A 441 -3.20 -11.40 7.63
N ILE A 442 -2.42 -10.52 7.04
CA ILE A 442 -1.62 -10.81 5.86
C ILE A 442 -0.21 -11.29 6.20
N THR A 443 0.23 -11.28 7.46
CA THR A 443 1.67 -11.32 7.75
C THR A 443 2.27 -12.67 7.34
N GLU A 444 1.62 -13.76 7.72
CA GLU A 444 2.08 -15.11 7.39
C GLU A 444 1.88 -15.47 5.91
N PRO A 445 0.70 -15.28 5.28
CA PRO A 445 0.53 -15.56 3.86
C PRO A 445 1.56 -14.87 2.97
N PHE A 446 1.95 -13.64 3.31
CA PHE A 446 2.88 -12.86 2.50
C PHE A 446 4.34 -13.06 2.89
N GLY A 447 4.61 -13.67 4.05
CA GLY A 447 5.94 -14.19 4.41
C GLY A 447 6.39 -15.35 3.50
N LEU A 448 5.44 -15.93 2.75
CA LEU A 448 5.72 -16.94 1.73
C LEU A 448 6.05 -16.34 0.35
N ARG A 449 6.04 -15.01 0.19
CA ARG A 449 6.08 -14.33 -1.11
C ARG A 449 7.31 -13.46 -1.35
N PRO A 450 8.55 -13.93 -1.10
CA PRO A 450 9.74 -13.13 -1.38
C PRO A 450 9.91 -12.83 -2.88
N ASP A 451 9.28 -13.61 -3.76
CA ASP A 451 9.21 -13.39 -5.21
C ASP A 451 8.45 -12.12 -5.61
N GLY A 452 7.59 -11.61 -4.73
CA GLY A 452 6.67 -10.52 -5.00
C GLY A 452 7.25 -9.11 -5.02
N HIS A 453 8.49 -8.93 -4.58
CA HIS A 453 9.08 -7.60 -4.40
C HIS A 453 9.69 -7.03 -5.68
N PRO A 454 9.76 -5.70 -5.84
CA PRO A 454 10.48 -5.09 -6.97
C PRO A 454 11.95 -5.47 -7.03
N GLY A 455 12.61 -5.63 -5.88
CA GLY A 455 14.03 -5.90 -5.80
C GLY A 455 14.83 -4.86 -6.58
N PRO A 456 15.64 -5.27 -7.58
CA PRO A 456 16.36 -4.31 -8.44
C PRO A 456 15.44 -3.59 -9.45
N TYR A 457 14.24 -4.11 -9.73
CA TYR A 457 13.33 -3.64 -10.78
C TYR A 457 12.41 -2.49 -10.31
N ARG A 458 13.00 -1.50 -9.64
CA ARG A 458 12.34 -0.27 -9.17
C ARG A 458 12.60 0.97 -10.05
N SER A 459 13.35 0.79 -11.14
CA SER A 459 13.67 1.84 -12.09
C SER A 459 13.94 1.26 -13.48
N PRO A 460 13.58 1.97 -14.57
CA PRO A 460 13.94 1.54 -15.91
C PRO A 460 15.43 1.72 -16.21
N ASP A 461 16.14 2.56 -15.44
CA ASP A 461 17.58 2.80 -15.61
C ASP A 461 18.42 1.56 -15.26
N PRO A 462 19.08 0.91 -16.24
CA PRO A 462 19.90 -0.28 -16.01
C PRO A 462 21.06 -0.04 -15.04
N LYS A 463 21.56 1.20 -14.95
CA LYS A 463 22.65 1.54 -14.01
C LYS A 463 22.17 1.44 -12.57
N LYS A 464 20.91 1.76 -12.28
CA LYS A 464 20.36 1.64 -10.91
C LYS A 464 20.17 0.18 -10.47
N LYS A 465 20.22 -0.76 -11.41
CA LYS A 465 20.12 -2.21 -11.16
C LYS A 465 21.47 -2.90 -11.02
N THR A 466 22.55 -2.31 -11.55
CA THR A 466 23.86 -2.96 -11.68
C THR A 466 24.99 -2.18 -10.99
N LYS A 467 24.89 -0.85 -10.89
CA LYS A 467 25.94 0.00 -10.33
C LYS A 467 26.01 -0.15 -8.81
N ARG A 468 27.05 -0.83 -8.35
CA ARG A 468 27.39 -1.00 -6.94
C ARG A 468 27.79 0.33 -6.29
N GLY A 469 27.62 0.39 -4.97
CA GLY A 469 28.07 1.51 -4.15
C GLY A 469 29.61 1.62 -4.11
N PRO A 470 30.15 2.74 -3.58
CA PRO A 470 31.60 2.93 -3.45
C PRO A 470 32.34 1.80 -2.72
N ASN A 471 31.64 1.12 -1.80
CA ASN A 471 32.18 0.03 -0.99
C ASN A 471 31.91 -1.38 -1.57
N GLY A 472 31.44 -1.47 -2.82
CA GLY A 472 31.10 -2.75 -3.47
C GLY A 472 29.73 -3.33 -3.10
N GLU A 473 28.96 -2.65 -2.26
CA GLU A 473 27.59 -3.01 -1.89
C GLU A 473 26.69 -3.14 -3.13
N PRO A 474 25.73 -4.09 -3.15
CA PRO A 474 24.80 -4.21 -4.25
C PRO A 474 23.99 -2.91 -4.43
N PRO A 475 23.49 -2.64 -5.64
CA PRO A 475 22.60 -1.50 -5.87
C PRO A 475 21.38 -1.58 -4.93
N PRO A 476 20.87 -0.45 -4.39
CA PRO A 476 19.78 -0.49 -3.44
C PRO A 476 18.52 -1.14 -4.03
N GLN A 477 18.04 -2.19 -3.35
CA GLN A 477 16.85 -2.95 -3.72
C GLN A 477 15.64 -2.59 -2.86
N ASP A 478 14.46 -2.74 -3.43
CA ASP A 478 13.20 -2.62 -2.71
C ASP A 478 12.64 -4.02 -2.42
N CYS A 479 12.82 -4.49 -1.19
CA CYS A 479 12.33 -5.79 -0.71
C CYS A 479 11.22 -5.61 0.33
N LEU A 480 10.54 -4.45 0.29
CA LEU A 480 9.51 -4.02 1.24
C LEU A 480 8.19 -3.75 0.53
N HIS A 481 8.22 -3.01 -0.59
CA HIS A 481 7.03 -2.80 -1.41
C HIS A 481 6.79 -4.00 -2.34
N TRP A 482 5.65 -4.02 -3.00
CA TRP A 482 5.20 -5.14 -3.82
C TRP A 482 5.05 -4.72 -5.28
N CYS A 483 5.46 -5.62 -6.18
CA CYS A 483 5.22 -5.46 -7.61
C CYS A 483 3.72 -5.36 -7.91
N MET A 484 3.39 -4.62 -8.97
CA MET A 484 2.04 -4.47 -9.48
C MET A 484 2.01 -4.71 -11.00
N PRO A 485 1.16 -5.62 -11.51
CA PRO A 485 0.36 -6.59 -10.73
C PRO A 485 1.26 -7.55 -9.93
N GLY A 486 0.69 -8.23 -8.92
CA GLY A 486 1.48 -9.09 -8.03
C GLY A 486 0.74 -9.47 -6.75
N PRO A 487 1.46 -9.91 -5.70
CA PRO A 487 0.83 -10.43 -4.48
C PRO A 487 -0.11 -9.44 -3.80
N ILE A 488 0.19 -8.14 -3.91
CA ILE A 488 -0.61 -7.10 -3.28
C ILE A 488 -2.05 -7.04 -3.79
N ASP A 489 -2.33 -7.59 -4.98
CA ASP A 489 -3.69 -7.71 -5.50
C ASP A 489 -4.54 -8.65 -4.63
N THR A 490 -3.93 -9.68 -4.04
CA THR A 490 -4.60 -10.60 -3.11
C THR A 490 -4.98 -9.93 -1.78
N TRP A 491 -4.28 -8.87 -1.34
CA TRP A 491 -4.76 -8.07 -0.18
C TRP A 491 -6.12 -7.44 -0.47
N ASN A 492 -6.38 -7.10 -1.73
CA ASN A 492 -7.66 -6.53 -2.14
C ASN A 492 -8.74 -7.62 -2.29
N GLU A 493 -8.38 -8.86 -2.64
CA GLU A 493 -9.30 -10.02 -2.53
C GLU A 493 -9.72 -10.23 -1.07
N MET A 494 -8.76 -10.27 -0.13
CA MET A 494 -9.05 -10.39 1.31
C MET A 494 -9.91 -9.22 1.82
N LEU A 495 -9.55 -7.99 1.45
CA LEU A 495 -10.30 -6.78 1.83
C LEU A 495 -11.75 -6.82 1.30
N PHE A 496 -11.96 -7.24 0.05
CA PHE A 496 -13.29 -7.33 -0.53
C PHE A 496 -14.15 -8.33 0.26
N GLU A 497 -13.59 -9.49 0.58
CA GLU A 497 -14.29 -10.52 1.35
C GLU A 497 -14.63 -10.06 2.78
N GLU A 498 -13.71 -9.35 3.46
CA GLU A 498 -13.97 -8.72 4.76
C GLU A 498 -15.12 -7.70 4.69
N ILE A 499 -15.09 -6.78 3.71
CA ILE A 499 -16.15 -5.79 3.51
C ILE A 499 -17.49 -6.48 3.21
N ARG A 500 -17.48 -7.53 2.38
CA ARG A 500 -18.68 -8.29 2.01
C ARG A 500 -19.32 -8.91 3.24
N ARG A 501 -18.53 -9.61 4.08
CA ARG A 501 -19.00 -10.20 5.35
C ARG A 501 -19.62 -9.14 6.26
N GLU A 502 -19.00 -7.97 6.36
CA GLU A 502 -19.51 -6.91 7.22
C GLU A 502 -20.82 -6.29 6.75
N ILE A 503 -20.96 -6.08 5.44
CA ILE A 503 -22.17 -5.48 4.86
C ILE A 503 -23.31 -6.49 4.82
N GLU A 504 -23.04 -7.76 4.52
CA GLU A 504 -24.07 -8.81 4.49
C GLU A 504 -24.59 -9.16 5.89
N THR A 505 -23.70 -9.22 6.91
CA THR A 505 -24.13 -9.42 8.31
C THR A 505 -25.07 -8.32 8.80
N ARG A 506 -24.91 -7.08 8.30
CA ARG A 506 -25.83 -5.95 8.59
C ARG A 506 -27.20 -6.11 7.93
N LYS A 507 -27.34 -6.91 6.87
CA LYS A 507 -28.63 -7.16 6.21
C LYS A 507 -29.42 -8.29 6.86
N SER A 508 -28.75 -9.18 7.59
CA SER A 508 -29.36 -10.31 8.29
C SER A 508 -29.67 -10.04 9.77
N SER A 509 -29.23 -8.91 10.31
CA SER A 509 -29.56 -8.40 11.66
C SER A 509 -30.59 -7.29 11.54
#